data_AF-A0A3D1V1G4-F1
#
_entry.id   AF-A0A3D1V1G4-F1
#
_cell.length_a   1.000
_cell.length_b   1.000
_cell.length_c   1.000
_cell.angle_alpha   90.00
_cell.angle_beta   90.00
_cell.angle_gamma   90.00
#
_symmetry.space_group_name_H-M   'P 1'
#
loop_
_entity.id
_entity.type
_entity.pdbx_description
1 polymer ?
#
loop_
_entity_poly.entity_id
_entity_poly.type
_entity_poly.pdbx_seq_one_letter_code
_entity_poly.pdbx_strand_id
1 'polypeptide(L)'
;MSEADNIEIRQKLFSPKGIWLWSLLLSPLFGEWCIYRNYVALGLKRRYFSLFCLCLMAFFYVYSILFLFEAFLSLNSLLLFLAWTFGEFIFHKWMLERKYPGYEKRRWDFAVLSAVFILLSGLILLGFLSVCFECFSAKDGEETAVEEFIPEQN
;
A
#
# COMPACT_ATOMS: atom_id res chain seq x y z
N MET A 1 -29.08 -26.25 -22.97
CA MET A 1 -28.10 -25.50 -22.15
C MET A 1 -27.23 -24.73 -23.13
N SER A 2 -27.31 -23.40 -23.11
CA SER A 2 -26.68 -22.55 -24.13
C SER A 2 -25.18 -22.43 -23.88
N GLU A 3 -24.42 -22.62 -24.95
CA GLU A 3 -22.96 -22.52 -25.05
C GLU A 3 -22.40 -21.12 -24.74
N ALA A 4 -23.28 -20.12 -24.62
CA ALA A 4 -22.95 -18.75 -24.20
C ALA A 4 -22.54 -18.64 -22.71
N ASP A 5 -22.96 -19.57 -21.85
CA ASP A 5 -22.56 -19.61 -20.42
C ASP A 5 -21.13 -20.15 -20.20
N ASN A 6 -20.47 -20.67 -21.25
CA ASN A 6 -19.09 -21.16 -21.20
C ASN A 6 -18.03 -20.11 -21.59
N ILE A 7 -18.46 -18.90 -21.98
CA ILE A 7 -17.59 -17.86 -22.59
C ILE A 7 -17.41 -16.62 -21.69
N GLU A 8 -17.94 -16.62 -20.46
CA GLU A 8 -17.53 -15.64 -19.44
C GLU A 8 -16.13 -16.00 -18.90
N ILE A 9 -15.13 -15.77 -19.76
CA ILE A 9 -13.71 -15.51 -19.50
C ILE A 9 -13.29 -16.02 -18.12
N ARG A 10 -12.59 -17.16 -18.02
CA ARG A 10 -11.89 -17.53 -16.78
C ARG A 10 -11.07 -16.33 -16.32
N GLN A 11 -11.63 -15.56 -15.39
CA GLN A 11 -11.05 -14.27 -15.11
C GLN A 11 -9.71 -14.49 -14.44
N LYS A 12 -8.71 -13.73 -14.89
CA LYS A 12 -7.36 -13.81 -14.34
C LYS A 12 -7.35 -13.12 -12.98
N LEU A 13 -7.51 -13.91 -11.93
CA LEU A 13 -7.52 -13.48 -10.55
C LEU A 13 -6.16 -13.72 -9.91
N PHE A 14 -5.81 -12.87 -8.95
CA PHE A 14 -4.65 -13.08 -8.10
C PHE A 14 -4.93 -14.24 -7.13
N SER A 15 -3.97 -15.15 -7.01
CA SER A 15 -4.10 -16.31 -6.12
C SER A 15 -3.99 -15.88 -4.65
N PRO A 16 -4.84 -16.38 -3.73
CA PRO A 16 -4.79 -16.00 -2.31
C PRO A 16 -3.42 -16.23 -1.67
N LYS A 17 -2.75 -17.35 -2.01
CA LYS A 17 -1.39 -17.64 -1.52
C LYS A 17 -0.38 -16.58 -1.97
N GLY A 18 -0.47 -16.15 -3.23
CA GLY A 18 0.39 -15.10 -3.76
C GLY A 18 0.08 -13.74 -3.16
N ILE A 19 -1.21 -13.40 -2.99
CA ILE A 19 -1.64 -12.16 -2.33
C ILE A 19 -1.00 -12.08 -0.95
N TRP A 20 -1.14 -13.12 -0.12
CA TRP A 20 -0.58 -13.12 1.22
C TRP A 20 0.94 -12.98 1.24
N LEU A 21 1.65 -13.77 0.42
CA LEU A 21 3.11 -13.74 0.33
C LEU A 21 3.63 -12.36 -0.09
N TRP A 22 3.09 -11.80 -1.18
CA TRP A 22 3.53 -10.51 -1.68
C TRP A 22 3.12 -9.35 -0.76
N SER A 23 2.03 -9.49 -0.02
CA SER A 23 1.64 -8.50 0.99
C SER A 23 2.57 -8.48 2.20
N LEU A 24 3.10 -9.65 2.58
CA LEU A 24 4.11 -9.77 3.62
C LEU A 24 5.43 -9.12 3.20
N LEU A 25 5.82 -9.30 1.93
CA LEU A 25 7.07 -8.76 1.39
C LEU A 25 7.00 -7.26 1.06
N LEU A 26 5.85 -6.78 0.60
CA LEU A 26 5.68 -5.39 0.15
C LEU A 26 4.90 -4.58 1.19
N SER A 27 3.59 -4.82 1.29
CA SER A 27 2.72 -4.24 2.31
C SER A 27 1.31 -4.85 2.25
N PRO A 28 0.55 -4.83 3.35
CA PRO A 28 -0.88 -5.16 3.32
C PRO A 28 -1.69 -4.27 2.37
N LEU A 29 -1.23 -3.04 2.10
CA LEU A 29 -1.80 -2.15 1.09
C LEU A 29 -1.79 -2.77 -0.31
N PHE A 30 -0.66 -3.35 -0.71
CA PHE A 30 -0.56 -4.08 -1.98
C PHE A 30 -1.51 -5.28 -2.02
N GLY A 31 -1.64 -5.99 -0.89
CA GLY A 31 -2.58 -7.08 -0.72
C GLY A 31 -4.02 -6.70 -0.94
N GLU A 32 -4.45 -5.64 -0.26
CA GLU A 32 -5.81 -5.12 -0.37
C GLU A 32 -6.11 -4.62 -1.78
N TRP A 33 -5.12 -4.02 -2.45
CA TRP A 33 -5.24 -3.66 -3.86
C TRP A 33 -5.46 -4.89 -4.74
N CYS A 34 -4.74 -5.99 -4.52
CA CYS A 34 -4.96 -7.23 -5.25
C CYS A 34 -6.36 -7.82 -5.01
N ILE A 35 -6.83 -7.80 -3.76
CA ILE A 35 -8.18 -8.23 -3.36
C ILE A 35 -9.24 -7.36 -4.04
N TYR A 36 -9.07 -6.03 -4.02
CA TYR A 36 -9.94 -5.08 -4.72
C TYR A 36 -10.02 -5.40 -6.22
N ARG A 37 -8.88 -5.62 -6.87
CA ARG A 37 -8.82 -6.00 -8.29
C ARG A 37 -9.55 -7.31 -8.56
N ASN A 38 -9.44 -8.29 -7.66
CA ASN A 38 -10.20 -9.54 -7.75
C ASN A 38 -11.71 -9.29 -7.62
N TYR A 39 -12.16 -8.45 -6.68
CA TYR A 39 -13.58 -8.11 -6.55
C TYR A 39 -14.13 -7.33 -7.75
N VAL A 40 -13.32 -6.43 -8.33
CA VAL A 40 -13.68 -5.68 -9.54
C VAL A 40 -13.83 -6.62 -10.73
N ALA A 41 -12.88 -7.54 -10.92
CA ALA A 41 -12.96 -8.54 -11.97
C ALA A 41 -14.27 -9.33 -11.82
N LEU A 42 -14.51 -9.88 -10.62
CA LEU A 42 -15.70 -10.69 -10.32
C LEU A 42 -17.03 -9.89 -10.28
N GLY A 43 -17.01 -8.58 -10.50
CA GLY A 43 -18.21 -7.74 -10.46
C GLY A 43 -18.89 -7.67 -9.08
N LEU A 44 -18.16 -7.96 -7.99
CA LEU A 44 -18.73 -8.07 -6.65
C LEU A 44 -18.91 -6.70 -5.98
N LYS A 45 -20.06 -6.50 -5.32
CA LYS A 45 -20.36 -5.27 -4.55
C LYS A 45 -19.36 -5.01 -3.40
N ARG A 46 -18.71 -6.04 -2.87
CA ARG A 46 -17.69 -5.92 -1.81
C ARG A 46 -16.45 -5.12 -2.24
N ARG A 47 -16.29 -4.80 -3.54
CA ARG A 47 -15.26 -3.89 -4.04
C ARG A 47 -15.24 -2.53 -3.33
N TYR A 48 -16.41 -2.01 -2.91
CA TYR A 48 -16.48 -0.72 -2.22
C TYR A 48 -15.91 -0.78 -0.81
N PHE A 49 -16.17 -1.89 -0.10
CA PHE A 49 -15.59 -2.12 1.21
C PHE A 49 -14.07 -2.29 1.13
N SER A 50 -13.61 -3.08 0.15
CA SER A 50 -12.18 -3.26 -0.10
C SER A 50 -11.48 -1.95 -0.47
N LEU A 51 -12.12 -1.10 -1.29
CA LEU A 51 -11.62 0.25 -1.58
C LEU A 51 -11.55 1.12 -0.31
N PHE A 52 -12.57 1.05 0.55
CA PHE A 52 -12.57 1.75 1.83
C PHE A 52 -11.41 1.28 2.73
N CYS A 53 -11.19 -0.03 2.85
CA CYS A 53 -10.05 -0.60 3.58
C CYS A 53 -8.71 -0.13 3.00
N LEU A 54 -8.57 -0.11 1.67
CA LEU A 54 -7.37 0.38 1.00
C LEU A 54 -7.10 1.86 1.34
N CYS A 55 -8.11 2.72 1.27
CA CYS A 55 -7.98 4.13 1.63
C CYS A 55 -7.61 4.31 3.11
N LEU A 56 -8.24 3.54 4.00
CA LEU A 56 -7.96 3.59 5.43
C LEU A 56 -6.52 3.18 5.73
N MET A 57 -6.02 2.13 5.08
CA MET A 57 -4.63 1.69 5.22
C MET A 57 -3.66 2.72 4.66
N ALA A 58 -3.99 3.38 3.54
CA ALA A 58 -3.13 4.39 2.94
C ALA A 58 -2.99 5.60 3.88
N PHE A 59 -4.10 6.03 4.47
CA PHE A 59 -4.11 7.07 5.49
C PHE A 59 -3.27 6.70 6.71
N PHE A 60 -3.46 5.47 7.24
CA PHE A 60 -2.69 4.99 8.39
C PHE A 60 -1.19 4.91 8.08
N TYR A 61 -0.82 4.55 6.84
CA TYR A 61 0.56 4.46 6.39
C TYR A 61 1.23 5.84 6.34
N VAL A 62 0.56 6.84 5.76
CA VAL A 62 1.05 8.23 5.75
C VAL A 62 1.17 8.80 7.15
N TYR A 63 0.16 8.58 8.00
CA TYR A 63 0.20 8.97 9.41
C TYR A 63 1.40 8.33 10.14
N SER A 64 1.65 7.04 9.91
CA SER A 64 2.77 6.33 10.53
C SER A 64 4.13 6.88 10.11
N ILE A 65 4.29 7.26 8.85
CA ILE A 65 5.55 7.84 8.36
C ILE A 65 5.80 9.23 8.97
N LEU A 66 4.75 10.05 9.11
CA LEU A 66 4.90 11.44 9.55
C LEU A 66 5.06 11.61 11.06
N PHE A 67 4.43 10.75 11.86
CA PHE A 67 4.25 11.00 13.30
C PHE A 67 4.87 9.94 14.23
N LEU A 68 5.26 8.77 13.73
CA LEU A 68 5.75 7.68 14.57
C LEU A 68 7.28 7.53 14.50
N PHE A 69 7.88 7.32 15.66
CA PHE A 69 9.31 7.02 15.80
C PHE A 69 9.64 5.65 15.18
N GLU A 70 10.84 5.46 14.62
CA GLU A 70 11.24 4.25 13.87
C GLU A 70 10.90 2.93 14.59
N ALA A 71 11.12 2.87 15.91
CA ALA A 71 10.85 1.67 16.70
C ALA A 71 9.37 1.28 16.72
N PHE A 72 8.45 2.25 16.70
CA PHE A 72 7.01 1.99 16.66
C PHE A 72 6.50 1.70 15.26
N LEU A 73 7.25 2.07 14.22
CA LEU A 73 6.87 1.91 12.82
C LEU A 73 6.85 0.42 12.40
N SER A 74 7.82 -0.36 12.88
CA SER A 74 7.87 -1.81 12.62
C SER A 74 6.73 -2.57 13.32
N LEU A 75 6.42 -2.20 14.56
CA LEU A 75 5.34 -2.83 15.32
C LEU A 75 3.96 -2.46 14.77
N ASN A 76 3.75 -1.19 14.37
CA ASN A 76 2.52 -0.75 13.73
C ASN A 76 2.31 -1.42 12.37
N SER A 77 3.35 -1.58 11.55
CA SER A 77 3.23 -2.25 10.25
C SER A 77 2.89 -3.74 10.40
N LEU A 78 3.47 -4.42 11.40
CA LEU A 78 3.12 -5.80 11.72
C LEU A 78 1.68 -5.94 12.25
N LEU A 79 1.24 -5.04 13.14
CA LEU A 79 -0.14 -5.01 13.61
C LEU A 79 -1.13 -4.77 12.46
N LEU A 80 -0.81 -3.84 11.55
CA LEU A 80 -1.62 -3.57 10.37
C LEU A 80 -1.73 -4.80 9.47
N PHE A 81 -0.61 -5.50 9.25
CA PHE A 81 -0.59 -6.74 8.47
C PHE A 81 -1.43 -7.85 9.11
N LEU A 82 -1.35 -8.01 10.43
CA LEU A 82 -2.17 -8.97 11.18
C LEU A 82 -3.66 -8.60 11.10
N ALA A 83 -4.01 -7.34 11.37
CA ALA A 83 -5.38 -6.86 11.31
C ALA A 83 -5.99 -7.07 9.92
N TRP A 84 -5.23 -6.76 8.86
CA TRP A 84 -5.63 -7.03 7.48
C TRP A 84 -5.80 -8.53 7.20
N THR A 85 -4.84 -9.35 7.67
CA THR A 85 -4.83 -10.80 7.45
C THR A 85 -6.10 -11.43 8.03
N PHE A 86 -6.43 -11.11 9.28
CA PHE A 86 -7.59 -11.68 9.96
C PHE A 86 -8.91 -11.03 9.54
N GLY A 87 -8.90 -9.76 9.15
CA GLY A 87 -10.10 -9.03 8.72
C GLY A 87 -10.57 -9.39 7.30
N GLU A 88 -9.77 -9.04 6.29
CA GLU A 88 -10.20 -9.16 4.88
C GLU A 88 -9.61 -10.38 4.17
N PHE A 89 -8.34 -10.70 4.41
CA PHE A 89 -7.67 -11.74 3.64
C PHE A 89 -8.27 -13.14 3.86
N ILE A 90 -8.50 -13.55 5.11
CA ILE A 90 -9.09 -14.87 5.42
C ILE A 90 -10.47 -15.00 4.77
N PHE A 91 -11.30 -13.96 4.86
CA PHE A 91 -12.61 -13.95 4.22
C PHE A 91 -12.48 -14.09 2.70
N HIS A 92 -11.58 -13.31 2.08
CA HIS A 92 -11.36 -13.36 0.64
C HIS A 92 -10.90 -14.74 0.18
N LYS A 93 -9.91 -15.33 0.89
CA LYS A 93 -9.40 -16.67 0.62
C LYS A 93 -10.54 -17.70 0.64
N TRP A 94 -11.33 -17.69 1.71
CA TRP A 94 -12.41 -18.65 1.87
C TRP A 94 -13.49 -18.48 0.79
N MET A 95 -13.83 -17.23 0.45
CA MET A 95 -14.77 -16.93 -0.62
C MET A 95 -14.28 -17.45 -1.97
N LEU A 96 -13.00 -17.22 -2.30
CA LEU A 96 -12.41 -17.63 -3.57
C LEU A 96 -12.34 -19.16 -3.69
N GLU A 97 -11.87 -19.84 -2.64
CA GLU A 97 -11.75 -21.31 -2.61
C GLU A 97 -13.11 -22.01 -2.71
N ARG A 98 -14.16 -21.44 -2.12
CA ARG A 98 -15.49 -22.06 -2.04
C ARG A 98 -16.36 -21.79 -3.27
N LYS A 99 -16.29 -20.57 -3.82
CA LYS A 99 -17.15 -20.16 -4.95
C LYS A 99 -16.48 -20.29 -6.31
N TYR A 100 -15.15 -20.29 -6.37
CA TYR A 100 -14.39 -20.28 -7.61
C TYR A 100 -13.18 -21.22 -7.52
N PRO A 101 -13.35 -22.56 -7.51
CA PRO A 101 -12.22 -23.49 -7.36
C PRO A 101 -11.32 -23.61 -8.62
N GLY A 102 -11.73 -23.08 -9.78
CA GLY A 102 -11.08 -23.30 -11.08
C GLY A 102 -10.70 -22.04 -11.87
N TYR A 103 -10.51 -20.90 -11.21
CA TYR A 103 -10.13 -19.64 -11.88
C TYR A 103 -8.73 -19.69 -12.50
N GLU A 104 -8.49 -18.84 -13.50
CA GLU A 104 -7.15 -18.65 -14.06
C GLU A 104 -6.30 -17.75 -13.18
N LYS A 105 -5.06 -18.19 -12.92
CA LYS A 105 -4.12 -17.42 -12.10
C LYS A 105 -3.51 -16.30 -12.92
N ARG A 106 -3.64 -15.08 -12.43
CA ARG A 106 -2.97 -13.90 -12.98
C ARG A 106 -1.45 -13.99 -12.76
N ARG A 107 -0.66 -13.52 -13.73
CA ARG A 107 0.79 -13.37 -13.58
C ARG A 107 1.12 -12.24 -12.61
N TRP A 108 2.20 -12.40 -11.86
CA TRP A 108 2.61 -11.47 -10.81
C TRP A 108 3.63 -10.43 -11.30
N ASP A 109 4.38 -10.75 -12.35
CA ASP A 109 5.56 -10.00 -12.81
C ASP A 109 5.29 -8.49 -12.91
N PHE A 110 4.24 -8.09 -13.63
CA PHE A 110 3.88 -6.68 -13.80
C PHE A 110 3.42 -6.02 -12.49
N ALA A 111 2.63 -6.73 -11.67
CA ALA A 111 2.09 -6.17 -10.44
C ALA A 111 3.22 -5.94 -9.42
N VAL A 112 4.08 -6.93 -9.23
CA VAL A 112 5.23 -6.85 -8.31
C VAL A 112 6.23 -5.82 -8.79
N LEU A 113 6.58 -5.84 -10.08
CA LEU A 113 7.54 -4.88 -10.63
C LEU A 113 7.03 -3.43 -10.51
N SER A 114 5.73 -3.21 -10.75
CA SER A 114 5.12 -1.90 -10.53
C SER A 114 5.14 -1.48 -9.06
N ALA A 115 4.86 -2.39 -8.14
CA ALA A 115 4.86 -2.09 -6.71
C ALA A 115 6.26 -1.75 -6.19
N VAL A 116 7.27 -2.50 -6.61
CA VAL A 116 8.68 -2.22 -6.28
C VAL A 116 9.11 -0.87 -6.84
N PHE A 117 8.76 -0.57 -8.10
CA PHE A 117 9.08 0.72 -8.71
C PHE A 117 8.43 1.90 -7.95
N ILE A 118 7.16 1.77 -7.56
CA ILE A 118 6.45 2.80 -6.78
C ILE A 118 7.11 2.99 -5.40
N LEU A 119 7.47 1.90 -4.72
CA LEU A 119 8.15 1.97 -3.41
C LEU A 119 9.51 2.66 -3.52
N LEU A 120 10.34 2.27 -4.50
CA LEU A 120 11.64 2.89 -4.73
C LEU A 120 11.51 4.38 -5.08
N SER A 121 10.58 4.73 -5.97
CA SER A 121 10.31 6.12 -6.31
C SER A 121 9.85 6.92 -5.10
N GLY A 122 9.01 6.34 -4.23
CA GLY A 122 8.56 6.96 -2.99
C GLY A 122 9.71 7.22 -2.02
N LEU A 123 10.61 6.25 -1.84
CA LEU A 123 11.79 6.40 -0.99
C LEU A 123 12.75 7.47 -1.49
N ILE A 124 12.99 7.51 -2.81
CA ILE A 124 13.85 8.55 -3.42
C ILE A 124 13.23 9.94 -3.21
N LEU A 125 11.92 10.08 -3.42
CA LEU A 125 11.22 11.36 -3.21
C LEU A 125 11.28 11.79 -1.75
N LEU A 126 11.06 10.85 -0.82
CA LEU A 126 11.14 11.13 0.62
C LEU A 126 12.54 11.57 1.03
N GLY A 127 13.58 10.88 0.54
CA GLY A 127 14.97 11.25 0.78
C GLY A 127 15.31 12.63 0.21
N PHE A 128 14.85 12.93 -1.01
CA PHE A 128 15.02 14.25 -1.62
C PHE A 128 14.34 15.35 -0.79
N LEU A 129 13.10 15.13 -0.35
CA LEU A 129 12.37 16.07 0.50
C LEU A 129 13.06 16.28 1.86
N SER A 130 13.62 15.22 2.45
CA SER A 130 14.39 15.31 3.69
C SER A 130 15.61 16.23 3.52
N VAL A 131 16.39 16.04 2.45
CA VAL A 131 17.56 16.88 2.14
C VAL A 131 17.13 18.33 1.88
N CYS A 132 16.05 18.55 1.14
CA CYS A 132 15.52 19.90 0.93
C CYS A 132 15.12 20.56 2.25
N PHE A 133 14.46 19.82 3.15
CA PHE A 133 14.03 20.35 4.45
C PHE A 133 15.21 20.72 5.34
N GLU A 134 16.26 19.89 5.37
CA GLU A 134 17.51 20.21 6.06
C GLU A 134 18.20 21.45 5.47
N CYS A 135 18.25 21.59 4.13
CA CYS A 135 18.79 22.78 3.49
C CYS A 135 18.01 24.06 3.81
N PHE A 136 16.68 24.00 3.84
CA PHE A 136 15.86 25.15 4.24
C PHE A 136 16.04 25.49 5.72
N SER A 137 16.03 24.49 6.60
CA SER A 137 16.25 24.68 8.05
C SER A 137 17.63 25.27 8.35
N ALA A 138 18.68 24.80 7.65
CA ALA A 138 20.02 25.35 7.78
C ALA A 138 20.10 26.80 7.31
N LYS A 139 19.37 27.15 6.24
CA LYS A 139 19.31 28.51 5.70
C LYS A 139 18.57 29.48 6.64
N ASP A 140 17.48 29.04 7.24
CA ASP A 140 16.74 29.83 8.25
C ASP A 140 17.58 30.07 9.52
N GLY A 141 18.41 29.08 9.90
CA GLY A 141 19.38 29.22 10.99
C GLY A 141 20.54 30.17 10.69
N GLU A 142 20.96 30.26 9.43
CA GLU A 142 22.02 31.19 8.99
C GLU A 142 21.49 32.63 8.90
N GLU A 143 20.26 32.85 8.44
CA GLU A 143 19.62 34.18 8.41
C GLU A 143 19.34 34.73 9.82
N THR A 144 18.89 33.88 10.75
CA THR A 144 18.70 34.29 12.16
C THR A 144 20.02 34.60 12.89
N ALA A 145 21.08 33.84 12.62
CA ALA A 145 22.40 34.13 13.17
C ALA A 145 23.02 35.43 12.62
N VAL A 146 22.70 35.80 11.37
CA VAL A 146 23.17 37.06 10.75
C VAL A 146 22.44 38.27 11.33
N GLU A 147 21.14 38.19 11.63
CA GLU A 147 20.42 39.27 12.31
C GLU A 147 20.93 39.51 13.74
N GLU A 148 21.28 38.45 14.48
CA GLU A 148 21.80 38.55 15.84
C GLU A 148 23.24 39.13 15.91
N PHE A 149 23.99 39.04 14.81
CA PHE A 149 25.37 39.55 14.67
C PHE A 149 25.49 40.95 14.09
N ILE A 150 24.38 41.65 13.80
CA ILE A 150 24.41 43.09 13.53
C ILE A 150 24.30 43.78 14.89
N PRO A 151 25.41 44.20 15.54
CA PRO A 151 25.31 44.98 16.76
C PRO A 151 24.56 46.27 16.43
N GLU A 152 23.58 46.62 17.26
CA GLU A 152 22.98 47.95 17.28
C GLU A 152 24.12 48.97 17.41
N GLN A 153 24.55 49.56 16.28
CA GLN A 153 25.28 50.81 16.29
C GLN A 153 24.26 51.92 16.49
N ASN A 154 24.01 52.28 17.75
CA ASN A 154 23.66 53.64 18.14
C ASN A 154 23.98 53.92 19.61
#